data_AF-A0A7Z9K936-F1
#
_entry.id   AF-A0A7Z9K936-F1
#
_cell.length_a   1.000
_cell.length_b   1.000
_cell.length_c   1.000
_cell.angle_alpha   90.00
_cell.angle_beta   90.00
_cell.angle_gamma   90.00
#
_symmetry.space_group_name_H-M   'P 1'
#
loop_
_entity.id
_entity.type
_entity.pdbx_description
1 polymer ?
#
loop_
_entity_poly.entity_id
_entity_poly.type
_entity_poly.pdbx_seq_one_letter_code
_entity_poly.pdbx_strand_id
1 'polypeptide(L)'
;ALKKGKYRGIGMSNTISGVAQVNFEHAEVRFDNAGGITLLCGAMDHGQGHQTTFRQVLSDKLGIDADLIEYRYGDTDKVTTGVGTFNARCAVLAGSAVVQAAEKIIDKGKRIAGHMLEAADSDIEYGNGKFSVIGTDRSLDISEVAKVAFQKAKLPPDIEPGLYEHGDFGSDAGPVFPNGAHLAEVEIDAETGKVELIGYFCVDDAGTILNPLLFDGQVHGGIVQGTGQILMEDVNYDPENGQLLSGSFMDYAMPRATDFCHFELVTNEVPTKHNPLGVKGVGEAGTVGSMPAVMNAVNDALHRIGAPQVEMPTTAEKVWRAVQERSGI
;
A
#
# COMPACT_ATOMS: atom_id res chain seq x y z
N ALA A 1 -33.39 -9.98 19.25
CA ALA A 1 -34.76 -9.44 19.37
C ALA A 1 -34.91 -8.27 18.40
N LEU A 2 -36.03 -8.21 17.65
CA LEU A 2 -36.36 -7.08 16.78
C LEU A 2 -36.41 -5.80 17.61
N LYS A 3 -35.48 -4.88 17.40
CA LYS A 3 -35.58 -3.52 17.92
C LYS A 3 -35.94 -2.63 16.73
N LYS A 4 -37.10 -1.97 16.79
CA LYS A 4 -37.63 -1.12 15.70
C LYS A 4 -37.79 -1.81 14.34
N GLY A 5 -38.15 -3.10 14.29
CA GLY A 5 -38.40 -3.79 13.02
C GLY A 5 -37.14 -4.28 12.28
N LYS A 6 -35.97 -4.22 12.91
CA LYS A 6 -34.70 -4.67 12.30
C LYS A 6 -34.05 -5.84 13.02
N TYR A 7 -33.34 -6.67 12.26
CA TYR A 7 -32.48 -7.76 12.74
C TYR A 7 -31.02 -7.32 12.75
N ARG A 8 -30.28 -7.58 13.83
CA ARG A 8 -28.87 -7.18 13.94
C ARG A 8 -27.96 -8.40 13.80
N GLY A 9 -26.89 -8.22 13.06
CA GLY A 9 -25.82 -9.19 12.91
C GLY A 9 -24.46 -8.58 13.17
N ILE A 10 -23.54 -9.42 13.63
CA ILE A 10 -22.15 -9.08 13.87
C ILE A 10 -21.28 -10.11 13.15
N GLY A 11 -20.35 -9.65 12.34
CA GLY A 11 -19.44 -10.49 11.59
C GLY A 11 -18.00 -10.10 11.84
N MET A 12 -17.14 -11.11 11.93
CA MET A 12 -15.70 -10.93 12.13
C MET A 12 -14.93 -11.62 11.00
N SER A 13 -13.80 -11.04 10.64
CA SER A 13 -12.80 -11.62 9.77
C SER A 13 -11.42 -11.47 10.37
N ASN A 14 -10.68 -12.56 10.47
CA ASN A 14 -9.24 -12.55 10.81
C ASN A 14 -8.48 -12.96 9.56
N THR A 15 -7.72 -12.04 8.98
CA THR A 15 -7.07 -12.21 7.68
C THR A 15 -5.56 -12.33 7.85
N ILE A 16 -4.96 -13.15 7.01
CA ILE A 16 -3.53 -13.18 6.75
C ILE A 16 -3.35 -13.32 5.24
N SER A 17 -2.64 -12.39 4.63
CA SER A 17 -2.43 -12.36 3.19
C SER A 17 -0.95 -12.52 2.89
N GLY A 18 -0.58 -13.50 2.07
CA GLY A 18 0.78 -13.58 1.55
C GLY A 18 0.92 -12.64 0.37
N VAL A 19 1.69 -11.56 0.53
CA VAL A 19 1.87 -10.53 -0.50
C VAL A 19 3.33 -10.31 -0.85
N ALA A 20 3.57 -9.46 -1.85
CA ALA A 20 4.91 -9.19 -2.39
C ALA A 20 5.66 -10.47 -2.83
N GLN A 21 4.90 -11.49 -3.22
CA GLN A 21 5.45 -12.72 -3.78
C GLN A 21 5.80 -12.47 -5.25
N VAL A 22 6.96 -12.97 -5.66
CA VAL A 22 7.43 -13.07 -7.06
C VAL A 22 8.15 -11.81 -7.60
N ASN A 23 9.24 -12.08 -8.32
CA ASN A 23 10.09 -11.13 -9.05
C ASN A 23 10.76 -10.05 -8.17
N PHE A 24 11.33 -9.04 -8.82
CA PHE A 24 12.03 -7.92 -8.22
C PHE A 24 11.30 -6.61 -8.52
N GLU A 25 11.74 -5.52 -7.92
CA GLU A 25 11.41 -4.18 -8.38
C GLU A 25 12.69 -3.34 -8.43
N HIS A 26 12.69 -2.38 -9.35
CA HIS A 26 13.84 -1.54 -9.64
C HIS A 26 13.58 -0.10 -9.20
N ALA A 27 14.63 0.53 -8.66
CA ALA A 27 14.66 1.96 -8.41
C ALA A 27 16.01 2.54 -8.82
N GLU A 28 16.01 3.78 -9.27
CA GLU A 28 17.23 4.52 -9.59
C GLU A 28 17.16 5.91 -8.97
N VAL A 29 18.24 6.29 -8.30
CA VAL A 29 18.42 7.63 -7.73
C VAL A 29 19.47 8.35 -8.53
N ARG A 30 19.12 9.50 -9.10
CA ARG A 30 19.98 10.32 -9.94
C ARG A 30 20.18 11.71 -9.35
N PHE A 31 21.42 12.09 -9.11
CA PHE A 31 21.79 13.50 -8.91
C PHE A 31 22.29 14.07 -10.23
N ASP A 32 21.93 15.29 -10.59
CA ASP A 32 22.53 15.99 -11.73
C ASP A 32 23.59 17.02 -11.31
N ASN A 33 24.30 17.59 -12.29
CA ASN A 33 25.36 18.58 -12.03
C ASN A 33 24.83 19.95 -11.56
N ALA A 34 23.53 20.20 -11.67
CA ALA A 34 22.85 21.39 -11.16
C ALA A 34 22.32 21.18 -9.73
N GLY A 35 22.37 19.96 -9.21
CA GLY A 35 21.89 19.58 -7.88
C GLY A 35 20.44 19.07 -7.86
N GLY A 36 19.84 18.81 -9.02
CA GLY A 36 18.54 18.15 -9.12
C GLY A 36 18.64 16.68 -8.71
N ILE A 37 17.57 16.18 -8.08
CA ILE A 37 17.48 14.81 -7.58
C ILE A 37 16.26 14.16 -8.22
N THR A 38 16.47 13.13 -9.02
CA THR A 38 15.40 12.35 -9.65
C THR A 38 15.38 10.94 -9.08
N LEU A 39 14.24 10.51 -8.56
CA LEU A 39 13.94 9.13 -8.25
C LEU A 39 13.11 8.52 -9.38
N LEU A 40 13.60 7.43 -9.96
CA LEU A 40 12.88 6.64 -10.94
C LEU A 40 12.51 5.29 -10.34
N CYS A 41 11.31 4.78 -10.62
CA CYS A 41 10.91 3.46 -10.16
C CYS A 41 10.01 2.76 -11.19
N GLY A 42 10.18 1.44 -11.29
CA GLY A 42 9.38 0.57 -12.15
C GLY A 42 7.92 0.40 -11.70
N ALA A 43 7.60 0.77 -10.46
CA ALA A 43 6.24 0.74 -9.94
C ALA A 43 5.37 1.87 -10.53
N MET A 44 4.16 1.52 -10.98
CA MET A 44 3.19 2.48 -11.52
C MET A 44 2.25 2.99 -10.43
N ASP A 45 2.15 4.31 -10.25
CA ASP A 45 1.13 4.89 -9.38
C ASP A 45 -0.22 5.00 -10.09
N HIS A 46 -1.27 4.45 -9.50
CA HIS A 46 -2.66 4.58 -9.92
C HIS A 46 -3.58 5.02 -8.77
N GLY A 47 -3.01 5.77 -7.80
CA GLY A 47 -3.76 6.42 -6.72
C GLY A 47 -3.31 6.05 -5.31
N GLN A 48 -2.33 5.17 -5.16
CA GLN A 48 -1.83 4.72 -3.87
C GLN A 48 -0.78 5.65 -3.23
N GLY A 49 -0.28 6.64 -3.97
CA GLY A 49 0.59 7.68 -3.43
C GLY A 49 2.07 7.28 -3.37
N HIS A 50 2.54 6.52 -4.36
CA HIS A 50 3.96 6.20 -4.56
C HIS A 50 4.81 7.47 -4.68
N GLN A 51 4.29 8.47 -5.39
CA GLN A 51 4.99 9.74 -5.54
C GLN A 51 5.32 10.38 -4.19
N THR A 52 4.45 10.28 -3.20
CA THR A 52 4.72 10.81 -1.86
C THR A 52 5.60 9.87 -1.05
N THR A 53 5.19 8.60 -0.93
CA THR A 53 5.85 7.64 -0.04
C THR A 53 7.29 7.32 -0.42
N PHE A 54 7.61 7.16 -1.71
CA PHE A 54 8.98 6.84 -2.11
C PHE A 54 9.93 8.03 -1.98
N ARG A 55 9.43 9.26 -2.13
CA ARG A 55 10.20 10.47 -1.82
C ARG A 55 10.46 10.58 -0.32
N GLN A 56 9.48 10.25 0.52
CA GLN A 56 9.69 10.18 1.98
C GLN A 56 10.75 9.14 2.36
N VAL A 57 10.68 7.93 1.79
CA VAL A 57 11.69 6.89 2.01
C VAL A 57 13.09 7.36 1.60
N LEU A 58 13.22 7.98 0.41
CA LEU A 58 14.50 8.47 -0.06
C LEU A 58 15.02 9.66 0.79
N SER A 59 14.12 10.57 1.15
CA SER A 59 14.36 11.69 2.07
C SER A 59 14.91 11.19 3.40
N ASP A 60 14.27 10.20 4.03
CA ASP A 60 14.70 9.66 5.31
C ASP A 60 16.09 8.99 5.22
N LYS A 61 16.36 8.28 4.12
CA LYS A 61 17.67 7.63 3.91
C LYS A 61 18.79 8.63 3.63
N LEU A 62 18.51 9.69 2.87
CA LEU A 62 19.52 10.65 2.46
C LEU A 62 19.55 11.90 3.36
N GLY A 63 18.58 12.14 4.24
CA GLY A 63 18.51 13.38 5.02
C GLY A 63 18.38 14.63 4.14
N ILE A 64 17.69 14.52 3.01
CA ILE A 64 17.38 15.61 2.08
C ILE A 64 15.88 15.86 2.10
N ASP A 65 15.46 17.10 1.86
CA ASP A 65 14.03 17.42 1.79
C ASP A 65 13.35 16.66 0.64
N ALA A 66 12.25 15.97 0.93
CA ALA A 66 11.45 15.23 -0.03
C ALA A 66 10.92 16.11 -1.17
N ASP A 67 10.72 17.41 -0.94
CA ASP A 67 10.26 18.37 -1.95
C ASP A 67 11.32 18.68 -3.02
N LEU A 68 12.60 18.40 -2.75
CA LEU A 68 13.69 18.52 -3.71
C LEU A 68 13.81 17.29 -4.63
N ILE A 69 13.06 16.23 -4.35
CA ILE A 69 13.11 14.97 -5.09
C ILE A 69 12.00 14.98 -6.14
N GLU A 70 12.37 14.89 -7.41
CA GLU A 70 11.45 14.62 -8.50
C GLU A 70 11.24 13.11 -8.63
N TYR A 71 9.98 12.65 -8.57
CA TYR A 71 9.66 11.25 -8.82
C TYR A 71 9.17 11.06 -10.26
N ARG A 72 9.76 10.11 -10.99
CA ARG A 72 9.36 9.74 -12.36
C ARG A 72 9.01 8.27 -12.45
N TYR A 73 7.87 7.97 -13.06
CA TYR A 73 7.33 6.62 -13.25
C TYR A 73 6.48 6.56 -14.52
N GLY A 74 6.21 5.35 -15.01
CA GLY A 74 5.26 5.12 -16.12
C GLY A 74 5.76 5.42 -17.54
N ASP A 75 7.04 5.75 -17.71
CA ASP A 75 7.67 5.97 -19.01
C ASP A 75 8.82 4.97 -19.19
N THR A 76 8.63 3.93 -20.00
CA THR A 76 9.61 2.85 -20.19
C THR A 76 10.86 3.28 -20.95
N ASP A 77 10.84 4.42 -21.64
CA ASP A 77 12.05 4.99 -22.24
C ASP A 77 12.96 5.60 -21.15
N LYS A 78 12.40 5.99 -20.00
CA LYS A 78 13.13 6.55 -18.86
C LYS A 78 13.36 5.55 -17.73
N VAL A 79 12.42 4.63 -17.53
CA VAL A 79 12.44 3.58 -16.51
C VAL A 79 12.49 2.24 -17.22
N THR A 80 13.71 1.75 -17.45
CA THR A 80 13.93 0.61 -18.35
C THR A 80 13.39 -0.71 -17.80
N THR A 81 13.37 -0.89 -16.48
CA THR A 81 13.00 -2.15 -15.84
C THR A 81 12.04 -1.93 -14.67
N GLY A 82 11.18 -2.91 -14.45
CA GLY A 82 10.20 -2.92 -13.38
C GLY A 82 9.14 -3.98 -13.60
N VAL A 83 8.49 -4.41 -12.53
CA VAL A 83 7.41 -5.40 -12.60
C VAL A 83 6.05 -4.72 -12.51
N GLY A 84 5.97 -3.61 -11.78
CA GLY A 84 4.76 -2.80 -11.66
C GLY A 84 4.00 -3.03 -10.36
N THR A 85 2.76 -2.51 -10.33
CA THR A 85 1.97 -2.40 -9.10
C THR A 85 0.80 -3.37 -9.11
N PHE A 86 0.81 -4.29 -8.14
CA PHE A 86 -0.25 -5.25 -7.83
C PHE A 86 0.15 -6.00 -6.54
N ASN A 87 -0.72 -6.83 -5.96
CA ASN A 87 -0.40 -7.76 -4.86
C ASN A 87 0.36 -7.07 -3.69
N ALA A 88 -0.14 -5.90 -3.29
CA ALA A 88 0.39 -5.01 -2.26
C ALA A 88 1.94 -4.86 -2.21
N ARG A 89 2.62 -5.00 -3.35
CA ARG A 89 4.07 -5.28 -3.38
C ARG A 89 4.97 -4.06 -3.27
N CYS A 90 4.46 -2.88 -3.60
CA CYS A 90 5.32 -1.73 -3.92
C CYS A 90 6.02 -1.11 -2.71
N ALA A 91 5.36 -0.99 -1.55
CA ALA A 91 6.05 -0.54 -0.33
C ALA A 91 7.21 -1.47 0.03
N VAL A 92 7.02 -2.79 -0.15
CA VAL A 92 8.01 -3.83 0.16
C VAL A 92 9.14 -3.80 -0.86
N LEU A 93 8.85 -3.93 -2.15
CA LEU A 93 9.85 -4.17 -3.17
C LEU A 93 10.43 -2.86 -3.72
N ALA A 94 9.60 -1.96 -4.24
CA ALA A 94 10.07 -0.66 -4.73
C ALA A 94 10.66 0.17 -3.59
N GLY A 95 10.00 0.25 -2.43
CA GLY A 95 10.53 0.96 -1.27
C GLY A 95 11.91 0.45 -0.85
N SER A 96 12.12 -0.87 -0.83
CA SER A 96 13.43 -1.45 -0.51
C SER A 96 14.47 -1.25 -1.60
N ALA A 97 14.07 -1.24 -2.88
CA ALA A 97 14.96 -0.87 -3.98
C ALA A 97 15.42 0.59 -3.85
N VAL A 98 14.53 1.52 -3.44
CA VAL A 98 14.91 2.90 -3.12
C VAL A 98 15.94 2.95 -2.00
N VAL A 99 15.77 2.16 -0.94
CA VAL A 99 16.75 2.06 0.15
C VAL A 99 18.11 1.58 -0.35
N GLN A 100 18.15 0.52 -1.16
CA GLN A 100 19.41 0.01 -1.72
C GLN A 100 20.11 1.04 -2.62
N ALA A 101 19.36 1.74 -3.47
CA ALA A 101 19.90 2.80 -4.32
C ALA A 101 20.50 3.92 -3.46
N ALA A 102 19.78 4.35 -2.41
CA ALA A 102 20.26 5.37 -1.48
C ALA A 102 21.52 4.93 -0.74
N GLU A 103 21.63 3.66 -0.33
CA GLU A 103 22.82 3.13 0.33
C GLU A 103 24.04 3.15 -0.59
N LYS A 104 23.88 2.78 -1.87
CA LYS A 104 24.97 2.89 -2.85
C LYS A 104 25.37 4.35 -3.13
N ILE A 105 24.41 5.29 -3.15
CA ILE A 105 24.69 6.73 -3.24
C ILE A 105 25.55 7.17 -2.05
N ILE A 106 25.19 6.75 -0.84
CA ILE A 106 25.95 7.06 0.38
C ILE A 106 27.35 6.46 0.31
N ASP A 107 27.48 5.19 -0.08
CA ASP A 107 28.78 4.52 -0.17
C ASP A 107 29.70 5.21 -1.17
N LYS A 108 29.21 5.50 -2.39
CA LYS A 108 29.97 6.27 -3.38
C LYS A 108 30.29 7.67 -2.86
N GLY A 109 29.34 8.32 -2.20
CA GLY A 109 29.49 9.64 -1.61
C GLY A 109 30.57 9.69 -0.52
N LYS A 110 30.66 8.67 0.34
CA LYS A 110 31.70 8.57 1.38
C LYS A 110 33.09 8.56 0.78
N ARG A 111 33.29 7.84 -0.32
CA ARG A 111 34.59 7.75 -1.01
C ARG A 111 34.99 9.08 -1.64
N ILE A 112 34.02 9.77 -2.26
CA ILE A 112 34.24 11.12 -2.83
C ILE A 112 34.54 12.12 -1.71
N ALA A 113 33.76 12.09 -0.62
CA ALA A 113 33.95 12.96 0.54
C ALA A 113 35.29 12.71 1.23
N GLY A 114 35.68 11.45 1.43
CA GLY A 114 36.98 11.06 1.99
C GLY A 114 38.13 11.62 1.18
N HIS A 115 38.06 11.51 -0.15
CA HIS A 115 39.05 12.11 -1.03
C HIS A 115 39.10 13.65 -0.91
N MET A 116 37.95 14.31 -0.89
CA MET A 116 37.87 15.78 -0.73
C MET A 116 38.37 16.27 0.64
N LEU A 117 38.19 15.47 1.68
CA LEU A 117 38.59 15.77 3.05
C LEU A 117 39.96 15.21 3.42
N GLU A 118 40.66 14.56 2.47
CA GLU A 118 41.94 13.88 2.72
C GLU A 118 41.87 12.92 3.93
N ALA A 119 40.78 12.17 4.02
CA ALA A 119 40.49 11.19 5.07
C ALA A 119 40.20 9.81 4.45
N ALA A 120 40.42 8.74 5.21
CA ALA A 120 40.10 7.40 4.76
C ALA A 120 38.57 7.22 4.65
N ASP A 121 38.11 6.44 3.68
CA ASP A 121 36.68 6.15 3.48
C ASP A 121 36.01 5.57 4.75
N SER A 122 36.76 4.79 5.54
CA SER A 122 36.32 4.21 6.82
C SER A 122 36.12 5.25 7.93
N ASP A 123 36.74 6.43 7.78
CA ASP A 123 36.68 7.52 8.75
C ASP A 123 35.57 8.52 8.39
N ILE A 124 34.79 8.25 7.34
CA ILE A 124 33.64 9.06 6.93
C ILE A 124 32.33 8.44 7.40
N GLU A 125 31.63 9.15 8.27
CA GLU A 125 30.26 8.86 8.63
C GLU A 125 29.26 9.68 7.79
N TYR A 126 28.06 9.14 7.61
CA TYR A 126 26.97 9.81 6.91
C TYR A 126 25.76 9.95 7.82
N GLY A 127 25.17 11.14 7.86
CA GLY A 127 23.91 11.38 8.55
C GLY A 127 23.36 12.76 8.23
N ASN A 128 22.03 12.87 8.19
CA ASN A 128 21.32 14.15 7.97
C ASN A 128 21.85 14.95 6.76
N GLY A 129 22.07 14.28 5.64
CA GLY A 129 22.56 14.92 4.41
C GLY A 129 24.04 15.30 4.42
N LYS A 130 24.82 14.86 5.40
CA LYS A 130 26.23 15.26 5.56
C LYS A 130 27.18 14.07 5.66
N PHE A 131 28.34 14.21 5.03
CA PHE A 131 29.51 13.35 5.17
C PHE A 131 30.49 14.01 6.14
N SER A 132 30.83 13.36 7.25
CA SER A 132 31.69 13.95 8.30
C SER A 132 32.87 13.05 8.64
N VAL A 133 34.03 13.64 8.93
CA VAL A 133 35.20 12.88 9.43
C VAL A 133 35.03 12.62 10.93
N ILE A 134 35.04 11.34 11.31
CA ILE A 134 34.83 10.90 12.70
C ILE A 134 35.78 11.63 13.67
N GLY A 135 35.22 12.17 14.74
CA GLY A 135 35.99 12.85 15.79
C GLY A 135 36.42 14.28 15.45
N THR A 136 35.92 14.86 14.36
CA THR A 136 36.22 16.25 13.95
C THR A 136 34.95 17.03 13.60
N ASP A 137 35.10 18.32 13.29
CA ASP A 137 34.05 19.20 12.76
C ASP A 137 34.08 19.33 11.23
N ARG A 138 34.94 18.57 10.55
CA ARG A 138 35.09 18.61 9.09
C ARG A 138 33.97 17.80 8.44
N SER A 139 33.15 18.46 7.64
CA SER A 139 32.02 17.84 6.94
C SER A 139 31.78 18.45 5.56
N LEU A 140 31.08 17.70 4.70
CA LEU A 140 30.56 18.15 3.41
C LEU A 140 29.07 17.79 3.31
N ASP A 141 28.26 18.70 2.78
CA ASP A 141 26.88 18.41 2.44
C ASP A 141 26.83 17.47 1.22
N ILE A 142 25.80 16.62 1.13
CA ILE A 142 25.60 15.71 -0.01
C ILE A 142 25.50 16.47 -1.33
N SER A 143 25.01 17.71 -1.31
CA SER A 143 24.96 18.57 -2.50
C SER A 143 26.36 18.99 -2.99
N GLU A 144 27.33 19.14 -2.09
CA GLU A 144 28.72 19.47 -2.46
C GLU A 144 29.41 18.25 -3.06
N VAL A 145 29.21 17.08 -2.44
CA VAL A 145 29.70 15.79 -2.93
C VAL A 145 29.11 15.48 -4.31
N ALA A 146 27.80 15.67 -4.50
CA ALA A 146 27.12 15.49 -5.78
C ALA A 146 27.71 16.39 -6.87
N LYS A 147 27.99 17.67 -6.58
CA LYS A 147 28.64 18.59 -7.54
C LYS A 147 30.04 18.13 -7.94
N VAL A 148 30.82 17.60 -7.00
CA VAL A 148 32.16 17.06 -7.27
C VAL A 148 32.10 15.73 -8.02
N ALA A 149 31.05 14.94 -7.83
CA ALA A 149 30.84 13.69 -8.56
C ALA A 149 30.94 13.86 -10.09
N PHE A 150 30.60 15.04 -10.62
CA PHE A 150 30.67 15.37 -12.05
C PHE A 150 32.03 15.90 -12.54
N GLN A 151 33.01 16.07 -11.64
CA GLN A 151 34.30 16.69 -11.94
C GLN A 151 35.40 15.64 -11.90
N LYS A 152 35.61 14.91 -13.01
CA LYS A 152 36.56 13.77 -13.10
C LYS A 152 37.94 14.06 -12.49
N ALA A 153 38.47 15.27 -12.65
CA ALA A 153 39.77 15.66 -12.12
C ALA A 153 39.85 15.73 -10.58
N LYS A 154 38.70 15.74 -9.89
CA LYS A 154 38.57 15.82 -8.43
C LYS A 154 38.08 14.50 -7.81
N LEU A 155 37.95 13.45 -8.61
CA LEU A 155 37.52 12.13 -8.14
C LEU A 155 38.72 11.24 -7.80
N PRO A 156 38.53 10.27 -6.90
CA PRO A 156 39.41 9.11 -6.83
C PRO A 156 39.60 8.47 -8.22
N PRO A 157 40.81 8.02 -8.59
CA PRO A 157 41.10 7.51 -9.93
C PRO A 157 40.22 6.34 -10.40
N ASP A 158 39.65 5.58 -9.45
CA ASP A 158 38.85 4.38 -9.68
C ASP A 158 37.33 4.63 -9.56
N ILE A 159 36.90 5.89 -9.37
CA ILE A 159 35.49 6.26 -9.34
C ILE A 159 35.06 6.85 -10.69
N GLU A 160 34.02 6.26 -11.27
CA GLU A 160 33.36 6.80 -12.45
C GLU A 160 32.59 8.09 -12.14
N PRO A 161 32.69 9.13 -13.00
CA PRO A 161 31.95 10.37 -12.82
C PRO A 161 30.43 10.19 -12.75
N GLY A 162 29.78 11.03 -11.94
CA GLY A 162 28.35 11.06 -11.68
C GLY A 162 27.97 10.46 -10.33
N LEU A 163 26.76 10.74 -9.87
CA LEU A 163 26.19 10.21 -8.64
C LEU A 163 24.79 9.67 -8.96
N TYR A 164 24.80 8.48 -9.53
CA TYR A 164 23.63 7.77 -10.03
C TYR A 164 23.76 6.31 -9.62
N GLU A 165 22.78 5.77 -8.92
CA GLU A 165 22.83 4.39 -8.44
C GLU A 165 21.47 3.71 -8.53
N HIS A 166 21.53 2.39 -8.69
CA HIS A 166 20.37 1.53 -8.87
C HIS A 166 20.17 0.61 -7.66
N GLY A 167 18.92 0.33 -7.34
CA GLY A 167 18.52 -0.70 -6.38
C GLY A 167 17.62 -1.73 -7.05
N ASP A 168 17.81 -2.99 -6.67
CA ASP A 168 17.07 -4.13 -7.20
C ASP A 168 16.71 -5.06 -6.03
N PHE A 169 15.43 -5.12 -5.68
CA PHE A 169 14.97 -5.86 -4.51
C PHE A 169 13.83 -6.81 -4.85
N GLY A 170 13.89 -8.06 -4.35
CA GLY A 170 12.75 -8.99 -4.35
C GLY A 170 13.04 -10.40 -4.83
N SER A 171 14.08 -10.62 -5.64
CA SER A 171 14.38 -11.94 -6.24
C SER A 171 14.47 -13.09 -5.22
N ASP A 172 14.93 -12.80 -3.99
CA ASP A 172 15.11 -13.78 -2.91
C ASP A 172 14.37 -13.42 -1.60
N ALA A 173 13.58 -12.34 -1.57
CA ALA A 173 13.06 -11.78 -0.31
C ALA A 173 11.96 -12.64 0.36
N GLY A 174 11.31 -13.51 -0.42
CA GLY A 174 10.14 -14.29 0.00
C GLY A 174 8.91 -13.40 0.28
N PRO A 175 7.75 -14.01 0.58
CA PRO A 175 6.57 -13.26 0.97
C PRO A 175 6.72 -12.49 2.26
N VAL A 176 5.87 -11.47 2.40
CA VAL A 176 5.49 -10.88 3.69
C VAL A 176 4.01 -11.13 3.95
N PHE A 177 3.61 -11.05 5.22
CA PHE A 177 2.30 -11.46 5.68
C PHE A 177 1.60 -10.36 6.48
N PRO A 178 1.08 -9.31 5.81
CA PRO A 178 0.12 -8.43 6.47
C PRO A 178 -1.07 -9.24 6.97
N ASN A 179 -1.58 -8.82 8.13
CA ASN A 179 -2.67 -9.49 8.81
C ASN A 179 -3.55 -8.47 9.50
N GLY A 180 -4.80 -8.83 9.77
CA GLY A 180 -5.73 -7.92 10.41
C GLY A 180 -6.96 -8.62 10.96
N ALA A 181 -7.72 -7.86 11.73
CA ALA A 181 -9.02 -8.25 12.23
C ALA A 181 -10.04 -7.16 11.87
N HIS A 182 -11.11 -7.55 11.17
CA HIS A 182 -12.22 -6.66 10.80
C HIS A 182 -13.50 -7.12 11.48
N LEU A 183 -14.28 -6.16 11.96
CA LEU A 183 -15.57 -6.36 12.59
C LEU A 183 -16.60 -5.49 11.88
N ALA A 184 -17.67 -6.12 11.40
CA ALA A 184 -18.80 -5.43 10.79
C ALA A 184 -20.07 -5.65 11.62
N GLU A 185 -20.86 -4.60 11.74
CA GLU A 185 -22.19 -4.64 12.32
C GLU A 185 -23.22 -4.21 11.29
N VAL A 186 -24.26 -5.03 11.11
CA VAL A 186 -25.33 -4.75 10.16
C VAL A 186 -26.69 -4.76 10.83
N GLU A 187 -27.60 -3.97 10.27
CA GLU A 187 -29.03 -4.13 10.49
C GLU A 187 -29.73 -4.54 9.19
N ILE A 188 -30.67 -5.49 9.30
CA ILE A 188 -31.52 -5.93 8.20
C ILE A 188 -32.95 -5.49 8.50
N ASP A 189 -33.54 -4.73 7.59
CA ASP A 189 -34.96 -4.38 7.65
C ASP A 189 -35.83 -5.61 7.35
N ALA A 190 -36.73 -5.96 8.27
CA ALA A 190 -37.50 -7.20 8.18
C ALA A 190 -38.53 -7.21 7.05
N GLU A 191 -38.99 -6.04 6.61
CA GLU A 191 -40.03 -5.93 5.58
C GLU A 191 -39.45 -5.86 4.17
N THR A 192 -38.25 -5.27 4.02
CA THR A 192 -37.63 -5.00 2.71
C THR A 192 -36.38 -5.82 2.42
N GLY A 193 -35.80 -6.46 3.44
CA GLY A 193 -34.51 -7.16 3.32
C GLY A 193 -33.31 -6.23 3.15
N LYS A 194 -33.50 -4.90 3.21
CA LYS A 194 -32.41 -3.94 3.08
C LYS A 194 -31.39 -4.14 4.20
N VAL A 195 -30.13 -4.33 3.82
CA VAL A 195 -28.99 -4.39 4.73
C VAL A 195 -28.37 -3.00 4.86
N GLU A 196 -28.13 -2.56 6.09
CA GLU A 196 -27.42 -1.31 6.41
C GLU A 196 -26.20 -1.64 7.26
N LEU A 197 -25.01 -1.18 6.83
CA LEU A 197 -23.79 -1.25 7.64
C LEU A 197 -23.85 -0.13 8.69
N ILE A 198 -23.93 -0.52 9.97
CA ILE A 198 -24.13 0.43 11.08
C ILE A 198 -22.88 0.61 11.95
N GLY A 199 -21.86 -0.21 11.75
CA GLY A 199 -20.57 -0.10 12.44
C GLY A 199 -19.50 -0.91 11.72
N TYR A 200 -18.29 -0.37 11.68
CA TYR A 200 -17.14 -1.05 11.10
C TYR A 200 -15.87 -0.66 11.85
N PHE A 201 -15.14 -1.68 12.31
CA PHE A 201 -13.89 -1.51 13.06
C PHE A 201 -12.84 -2.43 12.45
N CYS A 202 -11.60 -1.96 12.28
CA CYS A 202 -10.50 -2.84 11.92
C CYS A 202 -9.21 -2.51 12.64
N VAL A 203 -8.41 -3.56 12.81
CA VAL A 203 -7.03 -3.50 13.24
C VAL A 203 -6.18 -4.16 12.17
N ASP A 204 -5.28 -3.42 11.55
CA ASP A 204 -4.40 -3.91 10.49
C ASP A 204 -2.92 -3.80 10.89
N ASP A 205 -2.17 -4.87 10.65
CA ASP A 205 -0.72 -4.96 10.80
C ASP A 205 -0.07 -5.03 9.42
N ALA A 206 0.40 -3.88 8.94
CA ALA A 206 1.18 -3.75 7.71
C ALA A 206 2.68 -3.60 7.97
N GLY A 207 3.17 -4.01 9.14
CA GLY A 207 4.53 -3.71 9.58
C GLY A 207 4.71 -2.21 9.86
N THR A 208 5.86 -1.66 9.48
CA THR A 208 6.11 -0.21 9.57
C THR A 208 5.14 0.57 8.67
N ILE A 209 4.52 1.63 9.18
CA ILE A 209 3.69 2.52 8.37
C ILE A 209 4.51 3.69 7.80
N LEU A 210 4.67 3.71 6.47
CA LEU A 210 5.42 4.79 5.79
C LEU A 210 4.68 6.13 5.83
N ASN A 211 3.37 6.11 5.67
CA ASN A 211 2.54 7.32 5.67
C ASN A 211 1.13 6.99 6.21
N PRO A 212 0.79 7.43 7.44
CA PRO A 212 -0.49 7.10 8.07
C PRO A 212 -1.72 7.57 7.28
N LEU A 213 -1.66 8.76 6.65
CA LEU A 213 -2.78 9.28 5.88
C LEU A 213 -3.09 8.42 4.65
N LEU A 214 -2.03 7.99 3.93
CA LEU A 214 -2.19 7.12 2.77
C LEU A 214 -2.58 5.70 3.18
N PHE A 215 -2.08 5.22 4.32
CA PHE A 215 -2.51 3.95 4.92
C PHE A 215 -4.02 3.94 5.17
N ASP A 216 -4.54 4.94 5.90
CA ASP A 216 -5.96 5.06 6.21
C ASP A 216 -6.80 5.15 4.92
N GLY A 217 -6.33 5.92 3.93
CA GLY A 217 -7.00 6.04 2.63
C GLY A 217 -7.09 4.71 1.88
N GLN A 218 -6.03 3.89 1.90
CA GLN A 218 -6.03 2.56 1.27
C GLN A 218 -7.00 1.61 1.98
N VAL A 219 -6.95 1.55 3.31
CA VAL A 219 -7.84 0.69 4.10
C VAL A 219 -9.30 1.11 3.90
N HIS A 220 -9.59 2.41 3.95
CA HIS A 220 -10.93 2.95 3.72
C HIS A 220 -11.45 2.61 2.32
N GLY A 221 -10.64 2.79 1.27
CA GLY A 221 -11.01 2.43 -0.10
C GLY A 221 -11.29 0.93 -0.25
N GLY A 222 -10.45 0.08 0.34
CA GLY A 222 -10.64 -1.37 0.31
C GLY A 222 -11.89 -1.84 1.07
N ILE A 223 -12.22 -1.22 2.21
CA ILE A 223 -13.46 -1.52 2.95
C ILE A 223 -14.68 -1.21 2.08
N VAL A 224 -14.67 -0.07 1.38
CA VAL A 224 -15.75 0.32 0.45
C VAL A 224 -15.88 -0.71 -0.68
N GLN A 225 -14.77 -1.10 -1.31
CA GLN A 225 -14.76 -2.10 -2.39
C GLN A 225 -15.28 -3.46 -1.93
N GLY A 226 -14.75 -4.02 -0.85
CA GLY A 226 -15.16 -5.35 -0.40
C GLY A 226 -16.58 -5.37 0.15
N THR A 227 -17.02 -4.31 0.82
CA THR A 227 -18.42 -4.19 1.24
C THR A 227 -19.36 -4.01 0.05
N GLY A 228 -18.97 -3.23 -0.96
CA GLY A 228 -19.71 -3.08 -2.23
C GLY A 228 -19.92 -4.42 -2.92
N GLN A 229 -18.85 -5.21 -3.03
CA GLN A 229 -18.86 -6.58 -3.56
C GLN A 229 -19.83 -7.50 -2.81
N ILE A 230 -19.97 -7.35 -1.50
CA ILE A 230 -20.91 -8.15 -0.71
C ILE A 230 -22.34 -7.65 -0.84
N LEU A 231 -22.59 -6.34 -0.82
CA LEU A 231 -23.94 -5.81 -0.68
C LEU A 231 -24.65 -5.55 -2.01
N MET A 232 -23.92 -5.22 -3.09
CA MET A 232 -24.56 -4.62 -4.26
C MET A 232 -23.89 -4.87 -5.62
N GLU A 233 -22.57 -5.00 -5.71
CA GLU A 233 -21.88 -5.16 -7.00
C GLU A 233 -22.13 -6.56 -7.58
N ASP A 234 -22.58 -6.62 -8.84
CA ASP A 234 -22.89 -7.88 -9.52
C ASP A 234 -22.58 -7.78 -11.02
N VAL A 235 -21.76 -8.71 -11.52
CA VAL A 235 -21.52 -8.86 -12.97
C VAL A 235 -22.44 -9.96 -13.48
N ASN A 236 -23.54 -9.56 -14.10
CA ASN A 236 -24.60 -10.48 -14.50
C ASN A 236 -24.59 -10.72 -16.01
N TYR A 237 -24.61 -11.99 -16.39
CA TYR A 237 -24.70 -12.45 -17.77
C TYR A 237 -26.02 -13.18 -17.99
N ASP A 238 -26.66 -12.94 -19.13
CA ASP A 238 -27.79 -13.74 -19.59
C ASP A 238 -27.35 -15.22 -19.76
N PRO A 239 -27.99 -16.17 -19.07
CA PRO A 239 -27.57 -17.56 -19.08
C PRO A 239 -27.84 -18.29 -20.41
N GLU A 240 -28.73 -17.78 -21.26
CA GLU A 240 -29.08 -18.41 -22.54
C GLU A 240 -28.14 -17.96 -23.66
N ASN A 241 -27.78 -16.68 -23.69
CA ASN A 241 -27.05 -16.09 -24.82
C ASN A 241 -25.69 -15.45 -24.44
N GLY A 242 -25.35 -15.34 -23.15
CA GLY A 242 -24.08 -14.79 -22.67
C GLY A 242 -23.96 -13.27 -22.79
N GLN A 243 -25.06 -12.55 -23.02
CA GLN A 243 -25.06 -11.08 -23.05
C GLN A 243 -24.76 -10.52 -21.65
N LEU A 244 -23.82 -9.57 -21.55
CA LEU A 244 -23.61 -8.82 -20.30
C LEU A 244 -24.81 -7.91 -20.05
N LEU A 245 -25.50 -8.12 -18.92
CA LEU A 245 -26.67 -7.38 -18.48
C LEU A 245 -26.30 -6.18 -17.59
N SER A 246 -25.17 -6.25 -16.90
CA SER A 246 -24.68 -5.21 -15.98
C SER A 246 -23.60 -4.32 -16.62
N GLY A 247 -23.80 -3.91 -17.88
CA GLY A 247 -22.80 -3.20 -18.69
C GLY A 247 -22.66 -1.69 -18.41
N SER A 248 -23.41 -1.15 -17.45
CA SER A 248 -23.43 0.28 -17.13
C SER A 248 -23.63 0.49 -15.62
N PHE A 249 -23.31 1.69 -15.10
CA PHE A 249 -23.58 2.03 -13.69
C PHE A 249 -25.08 2.20 -13.35
N MET A 250 -25.98 2.07 -14.33
CA MET A 250 -27.41 1.93 -14.05
C MET A 250 -27.75 0.51 -13.55
N ASP A 251 -26.95 -0.48 -13.96
CA ASP A 251 -27.20 -1.90 -13.75
C ASP A 251 -26.16 -2.53 -12.80
N TYR A 252 -24.92 -2.07 -12.87
CA TYR A 252 -23.85 -2.36 -11.91
C TYR A 252 -23.88 -1.33 -10.78
N ALA A 253 -24.33 -1.74 -9.60
CA ALA A 253 -24.52 -0.85 -8.48
C ALA A 253 -23.18 -0.43 -7.86
N MET A 254 -22.72 0.77 -8.18
CA MET A 254 -21.54 1.38 -7.55
C MET A 254 -21.87 1.88 -6.13
N PRO A 255 -21.02 1.58 -5.12
CA PRO A 255 -21.22 2.07 -3.76
C PRO A 255 -21.17 3.60 -3.66
N ARG A 256 -22.01 4.16 -2.77
CA ARG A 256 -22.14 5.60 -2.52
C ARG A 256 -21.84 5.91 -1.05
N ALA A 257 -21.49 7.16 -0.78
CA ALA A 257 -21.18 7.61 0.59
C ALA A 257 -22.31 7.34 1.60
N THR A 258 -23.57 7.33 1.18
CA THR A 258 -24.73 7.05 2.04
C THR A 258 -24.88 5.58 2.43
N ASP A 259 -24.15 4.67 1.77
CA ASP A 259 -24.23 3.23 2.02
C ASP A 259 -23.34 2.80 3.18
N PHE A 260 -22.50 3.72 3.69
CA PHE A 260 -21.46 3.43 4.66
C PHE A 260 -21.62 4.22 5.96
N CYS A 261 -21.26 3.57 7.06
CA CYS A 261 -21.02 4.22 8.33
C CYS A 261 -19.60 4.84 8.38
N HIS A 262 -19.27 5.49 9.49
CA HIS A 262 -17.87 5.79 9.78
C HIS A 262 -17.09 4.51 10.07
N PHE A 263 -15.82 4.45 9.67
CA PHE A 263 -14.93 3.33 9.93
C PHE A 263 -13.93 3.71 11.01
N GLU A 264 -13.81 2.88 12.05
CA GLU A 264 -12.72 3.00 13.01
C GLU A 264 -11.54 2.14 12.57
N LEU A 265 -10.43 2.78 12.23
CA LEU A 265 -9.21 2.16 11.72
C LEU A 265 -8.12 2.24 12.79
N VAL A 266 -7.47 1.12 13.08
CA VAL A 266 -6.37 1.04 14.05
C VAL A 266 -5.20 0.29 13.43
N THR A 267 -3.99 0.77 13.66
CA THR A 267 -2.76 0.09 13.25
C THR A 267 -2.20 -0.76 14.39
N ASN A 268 -1.65 -1.92 14.07
CA ASN A 268 -0.84 -2.74 14.97
C ASN A 268 0.51 -3.06 14.31
N GLU A 269 1.46 -2.14 14.39
CA GLU A 269 2.73 -2.23 13.66
C GLU A 269 3.64 -3.32 14.23
N VAL A 270 3.77 -4.43 13.50
CA VAL A 270 4.78 -5.48 13.79
C VAL A 270 5.76 -5.57 12.64
N PRO A 271 6.91 -4.86 12.67
CA PRO A 271 7.84 -4.83 11.56
C PRO A 271 8.33 -6.22 11.13
N THR A 272 8.39 -6.44 9.82
CA THR A 272 8.96 -7.68 9.27
C THR A 272 10.48 -7.60 9.18
N LYS A 273 11.17 -8.75 9.22
CA LYS A 273 12.62 -8.85 9.00
C LYS A 273 13.00 -9.09 7.54
N HIS A 274 12.02 -9.27 6.66
CA HIS A 274 12.23 -9.66 5.26
C HIS A 274 12.71 -8.53 4.35
N ASN A 275 12.60 -7.27 4.79
CA ASN A 275 13.01 -6.11 4.01
C ASN A 275 13.53 -4.98 4.92
N PRO A 276 14.38 -4.08 4.39
CA PRO A 276 15.03 -3.04 5.19
C PRO A 276 14.07 -2.01 5.82
N LEU A 277 12.85 -1.87 5.29
CA LEU A 277 11.86 -0.91 5.80
C LEU A 277 10.96 -1.50 6.90
N GLY A 278 10.95 -2.82 7.07
CA GLY A 278 10.05 -3.51 7.99
C GLY A 278 8.57 -3.48 7.58
N VAL A 279 8.26 -3.14 6.33
CA VAL A 279 6.90 -3.00 5.79
C VAL A 279 6.34 -4.33 5.27
N LYS A 280 5.02 -4.52 5.28
CA LYS A 280 4.35 -5.72 4.76
C LYS A 280 3.41 -5.46 3.58
N GLY A 281 2.98 -4.22 3.37
CA GLY A 281 1.98 -3.84 2.36
C GLY A 281 0.55 -3.89 2.89
N VAL A 282 -0.32 -3.00 2.42
CA VAL A 282 -1.70 -2.83 2.93
C VAL A 282 -2.77 -2.67 1.84
N GLY A 283 -2.38 -2.44 0.58
CA GLY A 283 -3.30 -1.94 -0.45
C GLY A 283 -4.57 -2.77 -0.69
N GLU A 284 -4.55 -4.06 -0.34
CA GLU A 284 -5.69 -4.98 -0.51
C GLU A 284 -6.33 -5.41 0.83
N ALA A 285 -5.77 -4.98 1.97
CA ALA A 285 -6.18 -5.43 3.31
C ALA A 285 -7.65 -5.12 3.59
N GLY A 286 -8.10 -3.89 3.30
CA GLY A 286 -9.48 -3.48 3.48
C GLY A 286 -10.48 -4.34 2.69
N THR A 287 -10.14 -4.71 1.45
CA THR A 287 -11.01 -5.54 0.59
C THR A 287 -11.05 -6.98 1.10
N VAL A 288 -9.89 -7.56 1.38
CA VAL A 288 -9.76 -8.94 1.88
C VAL A 288 -10.44 -9.10 3.24
N GLY A 289 -10.34 -8.09 4.10
CA GLY A 289 -10.96 -8.06 5.42
C GLY A 289 -12.47 -7.86 5.41
N SER A 290 -12.95 -6.90 4.62
CA SER A 290 -14.35 -6.48 4.65
C SER A 290 -15.32 -7.49 4.05
N MET A 291 -14.93 -8.18 2.98
CA MET A 291 -15.80 -9.18 2.34
C MET A 291 -16.32 -10.24 3.35
N PRO A 292 -15.46 -11.03 4.01
CA PRO A 292 -15.91 -11.99 5.02
C PRO A 292 -16.53 -11.32 6.25
N ALA A 293 -16.06 -10.16 6.71
CA ALA A 293 -16.62 -9.50 7.88
C ALA A 293 -18.10 -9.12 7.65
N VAL A 294 -18.41 -8.48 6.53
CA VAL A 294 -19.78 -8.07 6.18
C VAL A 294 -20.65 -9.27 5.86
N MET A 295 -20.15 -10.25 5.10
CA MET A 295 -20.90 -11.45 4.76
C MET A 295 -21.28 -12.26 6.01
N ASN A 296 -20.33 -12.42 6.94
CA ASN A 296 -20.58 -13.08 8.22
C ASN A 296 -21.61 -12.31 9.06
N ALA A 297 -21.61 -10.97 9.00
CA ALA A 297 -22.57 -10.15 9.74
C ALA A 297 -24.00 -10.35 9.21
N VAL A 298 -24.18 -10.36 7.89
CA VAL A 298 -25.49 -10.63 7.27
C VAL A 298 -25.98 -12.03 7.62
N ASN A 299 -25.14 -13.05 7.46
CA ASN A 299 -25.52 -14.43 7.75
C ASN A 299 -25.69 -14.70 9.25
N ASP A 300 -24.99 -14.00 10.16
CA ASP A 300 -25.25 -14.04 11.60
C ASP A 300 -26.65 -13.47 11.92
N ALA A 301 -27.04 -12.34 11.31
CA ALA A 301 -28.39 -11.78 11.49
C ALA A 301 -29.48 -12.76 11.05
N LEU A 302 -29.32 -13.39 9.88
CA LEU A 302 -30.25 -14.38 9.33
C LEU A 302 -30.29 -15.67 10.16
N HIS A 303 -29.12 -16.18 10.56
CA HIS A 303 -29.02 -17.37 11.39
C HIS A 303 -29.73 -17.21 12.74
N ARG A 304 -29.57 -16.06 13.40
CA ARG A 304 -30.21 -15.76 14.71
C ARG A 304 -31.73 -15.77 14.67
N ILE A 305 -32.32 -15.60 13.50
CA ILE A 305 -33.78 -15.66 13.30
C ILE A 305 -34.24 -17.00 12.72
N GLY A 306 -33.32 -17.89 12.36
CA GLY A 306 -33.63 -19.17 11.72
C GLY A 306 -33.94 -19.05 10.22
N ALA A 307 -33.51 -17.97 9.56
CA ALA A 307 -33.56 -17.84 8.11
C ALA A 307 -32.38 -18.59 7.46
N PRO A 308 -32.52 -19.06 6.21
CA PRO A 308 -31.41 -19.63 5.46
C PRO A 308 -30.32 -18.59 5.21
N GLN A 309 -29.10 -19.07 4.99
CA GLN A 309 -27.99 -18.22 4.55
C GLN A 309 -28.24 -17.73 3.13
N VAL A 310 -27.70 -16.55 2.82
CA VAL A 310 -27.69 -16.00 1.47
C VAL A 310 -26.28 -16.06 0.89
N GLU A 311 -26.19 -16.14 -0.44
CA GLU A 311 -24.94 -16.00 -1.19
C GLU A 311 -24.77 -14.57 -1.68
N MET A 312 -23.52 -14.16 -1.88
CA MET A 312 -23.20 -12.83 -2.41
C MET A 312 -23.69 -12.64 -3.86
N PRO A 313 -23.98 -11.40 -4.29
CA PRO A 313 -24.20 -10.25 -3.42
C PRO A 313 -25.51 -10.42 -2.62
N THR A 314 -25.52 -9.92 -1.38
CA THR A 314 -26.65 -9.96 -0.44
C THR A 314 -27.65 -8.84 -0.75
N THR A 315 -28.19 -8.86 -1.97
CA THR A 315 -29.18 -7.86 -2.40
C THR A 315 -30.41 -7.90 -1.50
N ALA A 316 -31.11 -6.76 -1.38
CA ALA A 316 -32.30 -6.66 -0.55
C ALA A 316 -33.35 -7.73 -0.90
N GLU A 317 -33.48 -8.07 -2.18
CA GLU A 317 -34.40 -9.09 -2.67
C GLU A 317 -34.03 -10.50 -2.17
N LYS A 318 -32.77 -10.92 -2.27
CA LYS A 318 -32.31 -12.24 -1.77
C LYS A 318 -32.49 -12.35 -0.26
N VAL A 319 -32.11 -11.29 0.47
CA VAL A 319 -32.23 -11.23 1.92
C VAL A 319 -33.70 -11.25 2.35
N TRP A 320 -34.56 -10.51 1.65
CA TRP A 320 -35.99 -10.52 1.89
C TRP A 320 -36.59 -11.92 1.70
N ARG A 321 -36.24 -12.63 0.62
CA ARG A 321 -36.68 -14.01 0.39
C ARG A 321 -36.29 -14.92 1.54
N ALA A 322 -35.03 -14.88 1.99
CA ALA A 322 -34.57 -15.67 3.12
C ALA A 322 -35.38 -15.36 4.41
N VAL A 323 -35.70 -14.09 4.65
CA VAL A 323 -36.53 -13.68 5.79
C VAL A 323 -37.97 -14.21 5.67
N GLN A 324 -38.55 -14.26 4.47
CA GLN A 324 -39.91 -14.79 4.25
C GLN A 324 -39.97 -16.32 4.38
N GLU A 325 -38.99 -17.04 3.83
CA GLU A 325 -38.93 -18.51 3.88
C GLU A 325 -38.93 -19.04 5.32
N ARG A 326 -38.29 -18.32 6.25
CA ARG A 326 -38.38 -18.58 7.69
C ARG A 326 -39.82 -18.56 8.22
N SER A 327 -40.65 -17.67 7.69
CA SER A 327 -42.01 -17.43 8.15
C SER A 327 -43.01 -18.47 7.61
N GLY A 328 -42.57 -19.43 6.79
CA GLY A 328 -43.41 -20.48 6.23
C GLY A 328 -44.44 -19.98 5.21
N ILE A 329 -44.18 -18.81 4.62
CA ILE A 329 -44.95 -18.19 3.52
C ILE A 329 -44.14 -18.33 2.24
#